data_AF-A0A2J8LUK8-F1
#
_entry.id   AF-A0A2J8LUK8-F1
#
_cell.length_a   1.000
_cell.length_b   1.000
_cell.length_c   1.000
_cell.angle_alpha   90.00
_cell.angle_beta   90.00
_cell.angle_gamma   90.00
#
_symmetry.space_group_name_H-M   'P 1'
#
loop_
_entity.id
_entity.type
_entity.pdbx_description
1 polymer ?
#
loop_
_entity_poly.entity_id
_entity_poly.type
_entity_poly.pdbx_seq_one_letter_code
_entity_poly.pdbx_strand_id
1 'polypeptide(L)' 'MFCTLNTHKVDMDKLLGGQIGLEDFIFAHVKGQRKEVEVFKSEDALGLTITDNGAGYAFIKT' A
#
# COMPACT_ATOMS: atom_id res chain seq x y z
N MET A 1 -1.37 7.19 -3.00
CA MET A 1 -1.95 7.59 -1.70
C MET A 1 -2.90 6.47 -1.30
N PHE A 2 -2.78 5.90 -0.11
CA PHE A 2 -3.64 4.80 0.37
C PHE A 2 -3.95 4.98 1.86
N CYS A 3 -4.84 4.18 2.43
CA CYS A 3 -5.24 4.31 3.83
C CYS A 3 -5.05 3.01 4.61
N THR A 4 -4.68 3.11 5.90
CA THR A 4 -4.64 1.99 6.86
C THR A 4 -5.61 2.23 8.01
N LEU A 5 -6.06 1.15 8.64
CA LEU A 5 -6.94 1.15 9.81
C LEU A 5 -6.12 1.03 11.09
N ASN A 6 -6.40 1.88 12.08
CA ASN A 6 -5.86 1.82 13.44
C ASN A 6 -4.33 1.83 13.56
N THR A 7 -3.63 2.35 12.55
CA THR A 7 -2.18 2.55 12.58
C THR A 7 -1.75 3.64 11.59
N HIS A 8 -0.84 4.51 12.03
CA HIS A 8 -0.17 5.49 11.17
C HIS A 8 1.01 4.87 10.40
N LYS A 9 1.43 3.65 10.75
CA LYS A 9 2.51 2.94 10.07
C LYS A 9 2.00 2.39 8.74
N VAL A 10 2.90 2.27 7.77
CA VAL A 10 2.63 1.55 6.52
C VAL A 10 2.58 0.06 6.85
N ASP A 11 1.37 -0.44 7.08
CA ASP A 11 1.08 -1.83 7.46
C ASP A 11 0.03 -2.38 6.48
N MET A 12 0.46 -3.26 5.59
CA MET A 12 -0.36 -3.77 4.49
C MET A 12 -1.44 -4.77 4.94
N ASP A 13 -1.26 -5.38 6.12
CA ASP A 13 -2.28 -6.22 6.75
C ASP A 13 -3.45 -5.39 7.26
N LYS A 14 -3.19 -4.12 7.59
CA LYS A 14 -4.20 -3.15 8.04
C LYS A 14 -4.64 -2.19 6.92
N LEU A 15 -4.42 -2.55 5.66
CA LEU A 15 -4.91 -1.75 4.53
C LEU A 15 -6.43 -1.65 4.57
N LEU A 16 -6.96 -0.46 4.28
CA LEU A 16 -8.40 -0.23 4.20
C LEU A 16 -9.04 -1.17 3.17
N GLY A 17 -9.84 -2.13 3.63
CA GLY A 17 -10.37 -3.24 2.83
C GLY A 17 -11.87 -3.15 2.50
N GLY A 18 -12.51 -1.99 2.70
CA GLY A 18 -13.93 -1.76 2.36
C GLY A 18 -14.94 -1.98 3.50
N GLN A 19 -14.51 -2.57 4.63
CA GLN A 19 -15.24 -2.51 5.90
C GLN A 19 -14.51 -1.57 6.86
N ILE A 20 -15.28 -0.72 7.53
CA ILE A 20 -14.80 0.26 8.51
C ILE A 20 -15.69 0.12 9.74
N GLY A 21 -15.10 -0.22 10.88
CA GLY A 21 -15.78 -0.20 12.17
C GLY A 21 -16.09 1.24 12.58
N LEU A 22 -17.14 1.44 13.39
CA LEU A 22 -17.57 2.78 13.82
C LEU A 22 -16.48 3.49 14.65
N GLU A 23 -15.64 2.73 15.33
CA GLU A 23 -14.50 3.19 16.13
C GLU A 23 -13.13 3.14 15.41
N ASP A 24 -13.09 2.79 14.13
CA ASP A 24 -11.82 2.67 13.41
C ASP A 24 -11.24 4.05 13.08
N PHE A 25 -9.96 4.21 13.40
CA PHE A 25 -9.19 5.37 12.96
C PHE A 25 -8.61 5.12 11.58
N ILE A 26 -8.89 6.04 10.66
CA ILE A 26 -8.34 6.03 9.31
C ILE A 26 -7.07 6.85 9.26
N PHE A 27 -5.98 6.24 8.83
CA PHE A 27 -4.70 6.92 8.58
C PHE A 27 -4.44 7.01 7.08
N ALA A 28 -4.34 8.23 6.55
CA ALA A 28 -4.10 8.48 5.14
C ALA A 28 -2.59 8.66 4.84
N HIS A 29 -2.07 7.84 3.93
CA HIS A 29 -0.66 7.83 3.53
C HIS A 29 -0.45 8.67 2.26
N VAL A 30 0.19 9.83 2.43
CA VAL A 30 0.53 10.75 1.34
C VAL A 30 1.85 10.36 0.64
N LYS A 31 2.14 10.99 -0.49
CA LYS A 31 3.40 10.76 -1.21
C LYS A 31 4.59 11.22 -0.35
N GLY A 32 5.57 10.34 -0.15
CA GLY A 32 6.84 10.65 0.50
C GLY A 32 7.96 10.90 -0.51
N GLN A 33 9.18 10.54 -0.12
CA GLN A 33 10.37 10.68 -0.96
C GLN A 33 10.31 9.81 -2.22
N ARG A 34 10.63 10.40 -3.38
CA ARG A 34 10.80 9.65 -4.64
C ARG A 34 12.08 8.81 -4.58
N LYS A 35 11.99 7.57 -5.08
CA LYS A 35 13.12 6.65 -5.22
C LYS A 35 13.14 6.07 -6.63
N GLU A 36 14.32 5.82 -7.15
CA GLU A 36 14.57 5.07 -8.37
C GLU A 36 15.50 3.91 -8.01
N VAL A 37 15.16 2.70 -8.46
CA VAL A 37 15.85 1.47 -8.08
C VAL A 37 16.02 0.62 -9.32
N GLU A 38 17.25 0.20 -9.60
CA GLU A 38 17.56 -0.78 -10.64
C GLU A 38 17.37 -2.20 -10.11
N VAL A 39 16.69 -3.05 -10.89
CA VAL A 39 16.41 -4.44 -10.52
C VAL A 39 16.73 -5.35 -11.70
N PHE A 40 17.51 -6.40 -11.46
CA PHE A 40 17.76 -7.45 -12.45
C PHE A 40 16.67 -8.52 -12.35
N LYS A 41 15.96 -8.78 -13.44
CA LYS A 41 14.94 -9.85 -13.51
C LYS A 41 15.62 -11.20 -13.70
N SER A 42 15.95 -11.88 -12.60
CA SER A 42 16.60 -13.21 -12.60
C SER A 42 15.63 -14.37 -12.73
N GLU A 43 14.38 -14.19 -12.31
CA GLU A 43 13.34 -15.21 -12.29
C GLU A 43 12.10 -14.75 -13.08
N ASP A 44 11.23 -15.70 -13.43
CA ASP A 44 10.00 -15.42 -14.17
C ASP A 44 9.06 -14.48 -13.39
N ALA A 45 8.98 -14.67 -12.08
CA ALA A 45 8.19 -13.86 -11.15
C ALA A 45 9.10 -13.06 -10.20
N LEU A 46 8.76 -11.80 -9.93
CA LEU A 46 9.49 -10.93 -8.99
C LEU A 46 9.06 -11.11 -7.53
N GLY A 47 8.07 -11.98 -7.25
CA GLY A 47 7.51 -12.13 -5.91
C GLY A 47 6.81 -10.88 -5.36
N LEU A 48 6.36 -9.99 -6.24
CA LEU A 48 5.64 -8.77 -5.86
C LEU A 48 4.14 -8.93 -6.06
N THR A 49 3.36 -8.55 -5.06
CA THR A 49 1.92 -8.37 -5.20
C THR A 49 1.62 -6.87 -5.34
N ILE A 50 0.85 -6.52 -6.36
CA ILE A 50 0.50 -5.14 -6.70
C ILE A 50 -0.99 -4.93 -6.44
N THR A 51 -1.35 -3.77 -5.89
CA THR A 51 -2.73 -3.32 -5.73
C THR A 51 -2.82 -1.84 -6.12
N ASP A 52 -4.03 -1.28 -6.12
CA ASP A 52 -4.24 0.16 -6.27
C ASP A 52 -5.17 0.71 -5.17
N ASN A 53 -5.31 2.04 -5.16
CA ASN A 53 -6.15 2.77 -4.23
C ASN A 53 -7.55 3.10 -4.79
N GLY A 54 -7.96 2.50 -5.90
CA GLY A 54 -9.21 2.79 -6.61
C GLY A 54 -9.26 4.16 -7.29
N ALA A 55 -8.16 4.93 -7.29
CA ALA A 55 -8.12 6.31 -7.75
C ALA A 55 -6.83 6.63 -8.56
N GLY A 56 -6.37 5.65 -9.35
CA GLY A 56 -5.29 5.85 -10.33
C GLY A 56 -3.87 5.76 -9.77
N TYR A 57 -3.67 5.28 -8.54
CA TYR A 57 -2.35 5.03 -7.97
C TYR A 57 -2.16 3.56 -7.60
N ALA A 58 -1.29 2.87 -8.34
CA ALA A 58 -0.83 1.52 -8.01
C ALA A 58 0.32 1.55 -6.99
N PHE A 59 0.41 0.53 -6.14
CA PHE A 59 1.47 0.36 -5.15
C PHE A 59 1.69 -1.13 -4.82
N ILE A 60 2.86 -1.43 -4.25
CA ILE A 60 3.21 -2.79 -3.79
C ILE A 60 2.46 -3.06 -2.49
N LYS A 61 1.71 -4.16 -2.45
CA LYS A 61 1.09 -4.72 -1.24
C LYS A 61 1.86 -5.99 -0.91
N THR A 62 2.68 -5.95 0.13
CA THR A 62 3.37 -7.15 0.65
C THR A 62 2.38 -8.13 1.24
#